data_AF-A0A401L1V0-F1
#
_entry.id   AF-A0A401L1V0-F1
#
_cell.length_a   1.000
_cell.length_b   1.000
_cell.length_c   1.000
_cell.angle_alpha   90.00
_cell.angle_beta   90.00
_cell.angle_gamma   90.00
#
_symmetry.space_group_name_H-M   'P 1'
#
loop_
_entity.id
_entity.type
_entity.pdbx_description
1 polymer ?
#
loop_
_entity_poly.entity_id
_entity_poly.type
_entity_poly.pdbx_seq_one_letter_code
_entity_poly.pdbx_strand_id
1 'polypeptide(L)'
;MVEDATAVQEWRQDHSIPLAQVLDGWKIFTAEHGPQGIHNEASNATLENEFGTSNGDEAILKILDQGEIQENVVSKSLSPKYLALDQHMPNHWS
;
A
#
# COMPACT_ATOMS: atom_id res chain seq x y z
N MET A 1 -5.82 3.82 0.05
CA MET A 1 -4.73 3.34 0.94
C MET A 1 -5.38 2.74 2.17
N VAL A 2 -4.80 1.69 2.76
CA VAL A 2 -5.31 1.01 3.95
C VAL A 2 -4.37 1.25 5.13
N GLU A 3 -4.91 1.29 6.34
CA GLU A 3 -4.13 1.58 7.55
C GLU A 3 -3.12 0.49 7.91
N ASP A 4 -3.52 -0.78 7.80
CA ASP A 4 -2.72 -1.96 8.10
C ASP A 4 -3.34 -3.19 7.40
N ALA A 5 -2.52 -4.18 7.05
CA ALA A 5 -3.01 -5.39 6.40
C ALA A 5 -4.00 -6.18 7.27
N THR A 6 -3.81 -6.13 8.59
CA THR A 6 -4.66 -6.79 9.59
C THR A 6 -6.06 -6.17 9.61
N ALA A 7 -6.18 -4.85 9.54
CA ALA A 7 -7.48 -4.18 9.54
C ALA A 7 -8.36 -4.60 8.36
N VAL A 8 -7.76 -4.80 7.18
CA VAL A 8 -8.47 -5.33 6.01
C VAL A 8 -8.90 -6.79 6.25
N GLN A 9 -8.06 -7.62 6.88
CA GLN A 9 -8.41 -9.01 7.19
C GLN A 9 -9.53 -9.10 8.23
N GLU A 10 -9.50 -8.28 9.26
CA GLU A 10 -10.56 -8.21 10.27
C GLU A 10 -11.86 -7.74 9.64
N TRP A 11 -11.81 -6.71 8.79
CA TRP A 11 -12.99 -6.25 8.06
C TRP A 11 -13.58 -7.32 7.14
N ARG A 12 -12.76 -8.09 6.41
CA ARG A 12 -13.22 -9.22 5.59
C ARG A 12 -13.94 -10.31 6.41
N GLN A 13 -13.64 -10.41 7.71
CA GLN A 13 -14.29 -11.36 8.61
C GLN A 13 -15.56 -10.77 9.25
N ASP A 14 -15.57 -9.47 9.51
CA ASP A 14 -16.70 -8.75 10.09
C ASP A 14 -16.93 -7.38 9.41
N HIS A 15 -17.88 -7.35 8.49
CA HIS A 15 -18.31 -6.13 7.81
C HIS A 15 -19.04 -5.11 8.71
N SER A 16 -19.26 -5.42 9.99
CA SER A 16 -19.77 -4.44 10.97
C SER A 16 -18.71 -3.40 11.34
N ILE A 17 -17.43 -3.68 11.09
CA ILE A 17 -16.33 -2.74 11.27
C ILE A 17 -16.50 -1.58 10.29
N PRO A 18 -16.61 -0.32 10.75
CA PRO A 18 -16.75 0.84 9.85
C PRO A 18 -15.54 0.99 8.92
N LEU A 19 -15.79 1.29 7.63
CA LEU A 19 -14.72 1.48 6.63
C LEU A 19 -13.77 2.64 6.95
N ALA A 20 -14.23 3.67 7.66
CA ALA A 20 -13.38 4.76 8.17
C ALA A 20 -12.37 4.27 9.23
N GLN A 21 -12.61 3.07 9.76
CA GLN A 21 -11.69 2.15 10.44
C GLN A 21 -10.44 1.95 9.60
N VAL A 22 -10.69 1.22 8.51
CA VAL A 22 -9.76 0.50 7.63
C VAL A 22 -9.05 1.39 6.60
N LEU A 23 -9.71 2.46 6.16
CA LEU A 23 -9.27 3.30 5.05
C LEU A 23 -8.70 4.64 5.54
N ASP A 24 -7.50 4.98 5.08
CA ASP A 24 -6.91 6.32 5.25
C ASP A 24 -7.55 7.33 4.27
N GLY A 25 -8.28 6.86 3.26
CA GLY A 25 -9.03 7.74 2.37
C GLY A 25 -9.81 7.01 1.27
N TRP A 26 -10.71 7.76 0.65
CA TRP A 26 -11.71 7.27 -0.32
C TRP A 26 -11.27 7.37 -1.78
N LYS A 27 -9.98 7.62 -2.01
CA LYS A 27 -9.44 7.77 -3.37
C LYS A 27 -8.92 6.45 -3.91
N ILE A 28 -9.39 6.07 -5.08
CA ILE A 28 -8.87 4.95 -5.87
C ILE A 28 -7.81 5.51 -6.80
N PHE A 29 -6.62 4.91 -6.78
CA PHE A 29 -5.51 5.30 -7.64
C PHE A 29 -5.23 4.19 -8.66
N THR A 30 -4.90 4.59 -9.88
CA THR A 30 -4.36 3.70 -10.91
C THR A 30 -2.94 4.10 -11.26
N ALA A 31 -2.12 3.12 -11.63
CA ALA A 31 -0.75 3.36 -12.05
C ALA A 31 -0.62 3.12 -13.55
N GLU A 32 -0.20 4.13 -14.30
CA GLU A 32 -0.06 4.04 -15.77
C GLU A 32 1.16 3.21 -16.21
N HIS A 33 2.12 2.98 -15.30
CA HIS A 33 3.40 2.33 -15.60
C HIS A 33 3.81 1.27 -14.57
N GLY A 34 2.85 0.51 -14.05
CA GLY A 34 3.10 -0.49 -13.01
C GLY A 34 3.21 0.09 -11.60
N PRO A 35 3.52 -0.72 -10.57
CA PRO A 35 3.34 -0.36 -9.15
C PRO A 35 4.16 0.85 -8.68
N GLN A 36 5.24 1.22 -9.40
CA GLN A 36 6.09 2.39 -9.10
C GLN A 36 5.85 3.59 -10.04
N GLY A 37 4.82 3.54 -10.89
CA GLY A 37 4.46 4.63 -11.79
C GLY A 37 3.80 5.82 -11.10
N ILE A 38 3.48 6.85 -11.88
CA ILE A 38 2.63 7.95 -11.42
C ILE A 38 1.25 7.38 -11.10
N HIS A 39 0.80 7.62 -9.88
CA HIS A 39 -0.54 7.26 -9.43
C HIS A 39 -1.48 8.44 -9.71
N ASN A 40 -2.47 8.21 -10.56
CA ASN A 40 -3.54 9.16 -10.83
C ASN A 40 -4.84 8.66 -10.20
N GLU A 41 -5.76 9.57 -9.90
CA GLU A 41 -7.11 9.18 -9.48
C GLU A 41 -7.80 8.43 -10.62
N ALA A 42 -8.44 7.30 -10.29
CA ALA A 42 -9.14 6.48 -11.28
C ALA A 42 -10.30 7.28 -11.91
N SER A 43 -10.40 7.25 -13.24
CA SER A 43 -11.55 7.83 -13.94
C SER A 43 -12.76 6.91 -13.86
N ASN A 44 -13.98 7.45 -13.99
CA ASN A 44 -15.21 6.63 -14.01
C ASN A 44 -15.16 5.54 -15.09
N ALA A 45 -14.62 5.85 -16.28
CA ALA A 45 -14.47 4.88 -17.36
C ALA A 45 -13.51 3.75 -16.96
N THR A 46 -12.46 4.06 -16.21
CA THR A 46 -11.55 3.06 -15.65
C THR A 46 -12.28 2.17 -14.64
N LEU A 47 -13.05 2.77 -13.73
CA LEU A 47 -13.82 2.00 -12.74
C LEU A 47 -14.86 1.09 -13.39
N GLU A 48 -15.56 1.57 -14.42
CA GLU A 48 -16.54 0.77 -15.16
C GLU A 48 -15.86 -0.40 -15.90
N ASN A 49 -14.71 -0.18 -16.51
CA ASN A 49 -13.98 -1.23 -17.22
C ASN A 49 -13.43 -2.31 -16.28
N GLU A 50 -12.88 -1.94 -15.12
CA GLU A 50 -12.23 -2.87 -14.21
C GLU A 50 -13.22 -3.52 -13.22
N PHE A 51 -14.17 -2.74 -12.70
CA PHE A 51 -15.07 -3.15 -11.62
C PHE A 51 -16.53 -3.24 -12.04
N GLY A 52 -16.89 -2.83 -13.26
CA GLY A 52 -18.28 -2.84 -13.74
C GLY A 52 -19.17 -1.79 -13.08
N THR A 53 -18.60 -0.78 -12.43
CA THR A 53 -19.32 0.30 -11.74
C THR A 53 -18.55 1.60 -11.85
N SER A 54 -19.24 2.73 -12.03
CA SER A 54 -18.65 4.07 -11.90
C SER A 54 -18.74 4.62 -10.46
N ASN A 55 -19.33 3.86 -9.53
CA ASN A 55 -19.39 4.23 -8.12
C ASN A 55 -18.09 3.86 -7.40
N GLY A 56 -17.36 4.88 -6.94
CA GLY A 56 -16.11 4.70 -6.19
C GLY A 56 -16.27 3.85 -4.93
N ASP A 57 -17.38 4.00 -4.19
CA ASP A 57 -17.60 3.27 -2.94
C ASP A 57 -17.77 1.76 -3.20
N GLU A 58 -18.52 1.40 -4.25
CA GLU A 58 -18.68 0.00 -4.65
C GLU A 58 -17.36 -0.59 -5.14
N ALA A 59 -16.55 0.18 -5.87
CA ALA A 59 -15.23 -0.25 -6.30
C ALA A 59 -14.29 -0.45 -5.10
N ILE A 60 -14.30 0.45 -4.11
CA ILE A 60 -13.52 0.31 -2.87
C ILE A 60 -13.89 -0.98 -2.14
N LEU A 61 -15.18 -1.29 -2.00
CA LEU A 61 -15.64 -2.53 -1.37
C LEU A 61 -15.11 -3.77 -2.09
N LYS A 62 -15.16 -3.80 -3.43
CA LYS A 62 -14.62 -4.90 -4.23
C LYS A 62 -13.11 -5.05 -4.07
N ILE A 63 -12.37 -3.94 -4.03
CA ILE A 63 -10.91 -3.94 -3.81
C ILE A 63 -10.60 -4.48 -2.41
N LEU A 64 -11.34 -4.04 -1.39
CA LEU A 64 -11.13 -4.51 -0.02
C LEU A 64 -11.44 -6.00 0.13
N ASP A 65 -12.51 -6.50 -0.49
CA ASP A 65 -12.95 -7.89 -0.38
C ASP A 65 -12.07 -8.84 -1.22
N GLN A 66 -11.76 -8.47 -2.46
CA GLN A 66 -11.17 -9.37 -3.46
C GLN A 66 -9.75 -9.01 -3.87
N GLY A 67 -9.28 -7.81 -3.54
CA GLY A 67 -7.96 -7.33 -3.92
C GLY A 67 -6.82 -7.94 -3.10
N GLU A 68 -5.60 -7.66 -3.54
CA GLU A 68 -4.37 -8.02 -2.82
C GLU A 68 -3.79 -6.79 -2.12
N ILE A 69 -3.36 -6.96 -0.88
CA ILE A 69 -2.70 -5.91 -0.11
C ILE A 69 -1.24 -5.86 -0.54
N GLN A 70 -0.83 -4.72 -1.10
CA GLN A 70 0.58 -4.48 -1.42
C GLN A 70 1.24 -3.73 -0.27
N GLU A 71 2.02 -4.46 0.52
CA GLU A 71 2.92 -3.85 1.50
C GLU A 71 4.16 -3.34 0.77
N ASN A 72 4.44 -2.05 0.91
CA ASN A 72 5.69 -1.48 0.42
C ASN A 72 6.79 -1.91 1.38
N VAL A 73 7.34 -3.11 1.17
CA VAL A 73 8.58 -3.54 1.81
C VAL A 73 9.67 -2.64 1.27
N VAL A 74 9.87 -1.49 1.92
CA VAL A 74 11.10 -0.73 1.80
C VAL A 74 12.17 -1.70 2.29
N SER A 75 12.78 -2.40 1.34
CA SER A 75 13.92 -3.25 1.59
C SER A 75 14.98 -2.29 2.11
N LYS A 76 15.11 -2.17 3.43
CA LYS A 76 16.22 -1.52 4.08
C LYS A 76 17.43 -2.41 3.84
N SER A 77 17.91 -2.41 2.60
CA SER A 77 19.24 -2.85 2.25
C SER A 77 20.16 -1.90 3.00
N LEU A 78 20.51 -2.28 4.22
CA LEU A 78 21.67 -1.74 4.89
C LEU A 78 22.83 -2.04 3.96
N SER A 79 23.19 -1.03 3.17
CA SER A 79 24.23 -1.16 2.18
C SER A 79 25.51 -1.67 2.86
N PRO A 80 26.19 -2.70 2.31
CA PRO A 80 27.31 -3.38 2.98
C PRO A 80 28.51 -2.47 3.33
N LYS A 81 28.54 -1.25 2.79
CA LYS A 81 29.51 -0.20 3.09
C LYS A 81 29.57 0.19 4.58
N TYR A 82 28.52 -0.01 5.37
CA TYR A 82 28.55 0.27 6.81
C TYR A 82 29.07 -0.90 7.67
N LEU A 83 29.00 -2.14 7.17
CA LEU A 83 29.52 -3.31 7.91
C LEU A 83 31.05 -3.39 7.85
N ALA A 84 31.66 -2.82 6.80
CA ALA A 84 33.12 -2.84 6.61
C ALA A 84 33.89 -1.78 7.40
N LEU A 85 33.22 -0.73 7.91
CA LEU A 85 33.92 0.36 8.64
C LEU A 85 34.12 0.10 10.14
N ASP A 86 33.47 -0.92 10.72
CA ASP A 86 33.52 -1.19 12.16
C ASP A 86 34.57 -2.24 12.56
N GLN A 87 35.40 -2.68 11.61
CA GLN A 87 36.40 -3.74 11.83
C GLN A 87 37.85 -3.23 11.88
N HIS A 88 38.14 -1.94 11.68
CA HIS A 88 39.54 -1.48 11.54
C HIS A 88 39.88 -0.06 12.03
N MET A 89 39.21 0.48 13.06
CA MET A 89 39.75 1.69 13.72
C MET A 89 40.71 1.30 14.86
N PRO A 90 42.04 1.42 14.69
CA PRO A 90 42.95 1.32 15.83
C PRO A 90 42.74 2.53 16.75
N ASN A 91 42.53 2.22 18.03
CA ASN A 91 42.47 3.18 19.13
C ASN A 91 43.73 4.04 19.16
N HIS A 92 43.66 5.29 18.72
CA HIS A 92 44.57 6.34 19.19
C HIS A 92 43.85 7.69 19.15
N TRP A 93 43.40 8.11 20.33
CA TRP A 93 42.96 9.47 20.62
C TRP A 93 44.19 10.30 20.99
N SER A 94 44.30 11.50 20.43
CA SER A 94 45.02 12.65 21.01
C SER A 94 44.09 13.85 20.92
#